data_AF-A0AAU8LW60-F1
#
_entry.id   AF-A0AAU8LW60-F1
#
_cell.length_a   1.000
_cell.length_b   1.000
_cell.length_c   1.000
_cell.angle_alpha   90.00
_cell.angle_beta   90.00
_cell.angle_gamma   90.00
#
_symmetry.space_group_name_H-M   'P 1'
#
loop_
_entity.id
_entity.type
_entity.pdbx_description
1 polymer ?
#
loop_
_entity_poly.entity_id
_entity_poly.type
_entity_poly.pdbx_seq_one_letter_code
_entity_poly.pdbx_strand_id
1 'polypeptide(L)'
;MTTLIRVGNSQGVRIPKALIEQAHLSNKELVFQVVDDGLLIRPVKRRRQGWKEQFDSALLSREQDSADQEWLDAPLSADEDWEW
;
A
#
# COMPACT_ATOMS: atom_id res chain seq x y z
N MET A 1 -7.10 -19.28 25.10
CA MET A 1 -7.19 -18.02 25.85
C MET A 1 -5.80 -17.41 25.92
N THR A 2 -5.60 -16.24 25.30
CA THR A 2 -4.36 -15.46 25.39
C THR A 2 -4.57 -14.29 26.34
N THR A 3 -3.58 -14.00 27.18
CA THR A 3 -3.62 -12.88 28.13
C THR A 3 -2.64 -11.79 27.71
N LEU A 4 -2.91 -10.57 28.16
CA LEU A 4 -1.97 -9.47 28.03
C LEU A 4 -0.78 -9.69 28.98
N ILE A 5 0.42 -9.40 28.48
CA ILE A 5 1.65 -9.40 29.26
C ILE A 5 2.21 -8.00 29.35
N ARG A 6 2.69 -7.61 30.52
CA ARG A 6 3.30 -6.29 30.71
C ARG A 6 4.68 -6.27 30.05
N VAL A 7 4.93 -5.24 29.24
CA VAL A 7 6.23 -4.94 28.63
C VAL A 7 6.58 -3.48 28.98
N GLY A 8 7.15 -3.26 30.16
CA GLY A 8 7.40 -1.91 30.66
C GLY A 8 6.10 -1.11 30.86
N ASN A 9 5.94 -0.02 30.09
CA ASN A 9 4.72 0.80 30.08
C ASN A 9 3.70 0.35 29.01
N SER A 10 4.00 -0.69 28.22
CA SER A 10 3.11 -1.24 27.22
C SER A 10 2.60 -2.64 27.61
N GLN A 11 1.68 -3.17 26.80
CA GLN A 11 1.14 -4.51 26.91
C GLN A 11 1.41 -5.28 25.61
N GLY A 12 1.79 -6.54 25.73
CA GLY A 12 1.98 -7.46 24.61
C GLY A 12 0.93 -8.56 24.60
N VAL A 13 0.71 -9.16 23.43
CA VAL A 13 -0.06 -10.40 23.26
C VAL A 13 0.83 -11.44 22.58
N ARG A 14 0.79 -12.69 23.04
CA ARG A 14 1.53 -13.79 22.40
C ARG A 14 0.74 -14.30 21.21
N ILE A 15 1.30 -14.16 20.00
CA ILE A 15 0.70 -14.67 18.76
C ILE A 15 1.51 -15.91 18.30
N PRO A 16 0.87 -17.08 18.14
CA PRO A 16 1.52 -18.26 17.58
C PRO A 16 2.17 -18.00 16.22
N LYS A 17 3.35 -18.58 15.97
CA LYS A 17 4.10 -18.42 14.71
C LYS A 17 3.26 -18.74 13.47
N ALA A 18 2.46 -19.80 13.53
CA ALA A 18 1.56 -20.19 12.44
C ALA A 18 0.57 -19.07 12.06
N LEU A 19 0.04 -18.32 13.04
CA LEU A 19 -0.87 -17.20 12.75
C LEU A 19 -0.12 -15.99 12.19
N ILE A 20 1.11 -15.73 12.63
CA ILE A 20 1.96 -14.67 12.07
C ILE A 20 2.23 -14.93 10.58
N GLU A 21 2.52 -16.19 10.24
CA GLU A 21 2.77 -16.62 8.86
C GLU A 21 1.51 -16.55 8.00
N GLN A 22 0.38 -17.10 8.48
CA GLN A 22 -0.91 -17.07 7.79
C GLN A 22 -1.43 -15.64 7.56
N ALA A 23 -1.21 -14.74 8.52
CA ALA A 23 -1.58 -13.33 8.39
C ALA A 23 -0.52 -12.48 7.66
N HIS A 24 0.54 -13.11 7.14
CA HIS A 24 1.65 -12.45 6.43
C HIS A 24 2.28 -11.27 7.18
N LEU A 25 2.41 -11.40 8.51
CA LEU A 25 2.93 -10.37 9.42
C LEU A 25 4.45 -10.47 9.63
N SER A 26 5.07 -11.59 9.25
CA SER A 26 6.49 -11.84 9.43
C SER A 26 7.37 -10.77 8.77
N ASN A 27 8.31 -10.21 9.52
CA ASN A 27 9.30 -9.22 9.07
C ASN A 27 8.69 -7.96 8.42
N LYS A 28 7.50 -7.54 8.85
CA LYS A 28 6.83 -6.33 8.35
C LYS A 28 6.57 -5.34 9.46
N GLU A 29 6.58 -4.06 9.09
CA GLU A 29 6.02 -3.01 9.93
C GLU A 29 4.51 -3.22 10.07
N LEU A 30 3.99 -3.10 11.29
CA LEU A 30 2.59 -3.36 11.61
C LEU A 30 1.88 -2.07 12.02
N VAL A 31 0.60 -1.98 11.69
CA VAL A 31 -0.30 -0.91 12.14
C VAL A 31 -1.38 -1.52 13.01
N PHE A 32 -1.69 -0.81 14.09
CA PHE A 32 -2.80 -1.11 14.98
C PHE A 32 -3.98 -0.17 14.70
N GLN A 33 -5.18 -0.73 14.61
CA GLN A 33 -6.40 0.03 14.45
C GLN A 33 -7.47 -0.52 15.41
N VAL A 34 -8.09 0.36 16.17
CA VAL A 34 -9.25 0.01 17.00
C VAL A 34 -10.47 -0.11 16.09
N VAL A 35 -11.23 -1.18 16.26
CA VAL A 35 -12.50 -1.48 15.59
C VAL A 35 -13.54 -1.84 16.66
N ASP A 36 -14.82 -1.92 16.29
CA ASP A 36 -15.91 -2.13 17.25
C ASP A 36 -15.71 -3.38 18.13
N ASP A 37 -15.19 -4.46 17.54
CA ASP A 37 -14.95 -5.74 18.23
C ASP A 37 -13.49 -5.95 18.68
N GLY A 38 -12.66 -4.89 18.71
CA GLY A 38 -11.33 -4.96 19.31
C GLY A 38 -10.20 -4.31 18.51
N LEU A 39 -9.10 -5.04 18.31
CA LEU A 39 -7.87 -4.50 17.72
C LEU A 39 -7.49 -5.24 16.43
N LEU A 40 -7.47 -4.52 15.31
CA LEU A 40 -6.97 -5.00 14.03
C LEU A 40 -5.46 -4.77 13.94
N ILE A 41 -4.72 -5.84 13.64
CA ILE A 41 -3.27 -5.81 13.38
C ILE A 41 -3.06 -6.16 11.91
N ARG A 42 -2.44 -5.27 11.14
CA ARG A 42 -2.17 -5.50 9.72
C ARG A 42 -0.82 -4.95 9.30
N PRO A 43 -0.18 -5.50 8.25
CA PRO A 43 1.06 -4.94 7.74
C PRO A 43 0.83 -3.56 7.13
N VAL A 44 1.84 -2.68 7.24
CA VAL A 44 1.87 -1.41 6.54
C VAL A 44 1.88 -1.69 5.03
N LYS A 45 0.84 -1.22 4.33
CA LYS A 45 0.82 -1.18 2.86
C LYS A 45 1.41 0.17 2.42
N ARG A 46 2.61 0.16 1.82
CA ARG A 46 3.14 1.36 1.16
C ARG A 46 2.38 1.56 -0.15
N ARG A 47 1.67 2.68 -0.28
CA ARG A 47 0.76 2.98 -1.42
C ARG A 47 1.37 2.78 -2.82
N ARG A 48 2.69 2.90 -2.96
CA ARG A 48 3.41 2.77 -4.24
C ARG A 48 4.46 1.64 -4.26
N GLN A 49 4.31 0.66 -3.37
CA GLN A 49 5.21 -0.49 -3.38
C GLN A 49 5.05 -1.27 -4.68
N GLY A 50 6.16 -1.56 -5.37
CA GLY A 50 6.12 -2.27 -6.65
C GLY A 50 5.79 -1.40 -7.86
N TRP A 51 5.56 -0.09 -7.68
CA TRP A 51 5.22 0.80 -8.80
C TRP A 51 6.40 0.96 -9.74
N LYS A 52 7.59 1.17 -9.20
CA LYS A 52 8.80 1.36 -10.02
C LYS A 52 9.01 0.16 -10.95
N GLU A 53 8.95 -1.04 -10.39
CA GLU A 53 9.16 -2.28 -11.12
C GLU A 53 8.07 -2.50 -12.19
N GLN A 54 6.82 -2.14 -11.89
CA GLN A 54 5.71 -2.19 -12.87
C GLN A 54 5.90 -1.18 -13.99
N PHE A 55 6.25 0.07 -13.69
CA PHE A 55 6.55 1.09 -14.70
C PHE A 55 7.73 0.72 -15.58
N ASP A 56 8.82 0.23 -14.98
CA ASP A 56 10.01 -0.22 -15.72
C ASP A 56 9.64 -1.40 -16.65
N SER A 57 8.85 -2.37 -16.18
CA SER A 57 8.39 -3.48 -17.02
C SER A 57 7.47 -3.03 -18.15
N ALA A 58 6.56 -2.07 -17.89
CA ALA A 58 5.63 -1.54 -18.88
C ALA A 58 6.34 -0.74 -19.98
N LEU A 59 7.38 0.03 -19.62
CA LEU A 59 8.25 0.75 -20.55
C LEU A 59 9.03 -0.22 -21.45
N LEU A 60 9.57 -1.30 -20.87
CA LEU A 60 10.33 -2.32 -21.61
C LEU A 60 9.44 -3.16 -22.55
N SER A 61 8.17 -3.35 -22.21
CA SER A 61 7.23 -4.15 -22.99
C SER A 61 6.44 -3.36 -24.05
N ARG A 62 6.57 -2.03 -24.10
CA ARG A 62 5.79 -1.20 -25.03
C ARG A 62 6.41 -1.17 -26.42
N GLU A 63 5.69 -1.70 -27.40
CA GLU A 63 5.53 -0.96 -28.67
C GLU A 63 4.72 0.31 -28.33
N GLN A 64 5.19 1.48 -28.76
CA GLN A 64 4.46 2.72 -28.50
C GLN A 64 3.09 2.65 -29.16
N ASP A 65 2.03 2.68 -28.35
CA ASP A 65 0.67 2.75 -28.86
C ASP A 65 0.46 4.14 -29.46
N SER A 66 0.10 4.20 -30.76
CA SER A 66 -0.03 5.45 -31.50
C SER A 66 -1.01 6.45 -30.86
N ALA A 67 -2.02 5.95 -30.14
CA ALA A 67 -2.96 6.76 -29.38
C ALA A 67 -2.29 7.48 -28.19
N ASP A 68 -1.34 6.85 -27.50
CA ASP A 68 -0.64 7.49 -26.38
C ASP A 68 0.22 8.66 -26.86
N GLN A 69 0.84 8.51 -28.04
CA GLN A 69 1.66 9.57 -28.62
C GLN A 69 0.80 10.77 -29.05
N GLU A 70 -0.38 10.53 -29.64
CA GLU A 70 -1.33 11.59 -29.97
C GLU A 70 -1.78 12.40 -28.73
N TRP A 71 -2.01 11.73 -27.60
CA TRP A 71 -2.32 12.39 -26.33
C TRP A 71 -1.12 13.16 -25.75
N LEU A 72 0.11 12.64 -25.87
CA LEU A 72 1.32 13.31 -25.39
C LEU A 72 1.68 14.54 -26.23
N ASP A 73 1.43 14.47 -27.54
CA ASP A 73 1.69 15.56 -28.49
C ASP A 73 0.50 16.53 -28.58
N ALA A 74 -0.57 16.32 -27.81
CA ALA A 74 -1.72 17.19 -27.80
C ALA A 74 -1.29 18.62 -27.41
N PRO A 75 -1.68 19.64 -28.19
CA PRO A 75 -1.33 21.01 -27.87
C PRO A 75 -1.94 21.39 -26.52
N LEU A 76 -1.16 22.09 -25.69
CA LEU A 76 -1.69 22.73 -24.50
C LEU A 76 -2.80 23.70 -24.96
N SER A 77 -4.05 23.40 -24.62
CA SER A 77 -5.14 24.36 -24.73
C SER A 77 -4.74 25.58 -23.90
N ALA A 78 -4.81 26.77 -24.48
CA ALA A 78 -4.60 28.00 -23.75
C ALA A 78 -5.51 28.01 -22.50
N ASP A 79 -5.05 28.64 -21.43
CA ASP A 79 -5.85 28.94 -20.24
C ASP A 79 -7.00 29.89 -20.66
N GLU A 80 -8.01 29.39 -21.36
CA GLU A 80 -9.32 30.03 -21.38
C GLU A 80 -9.86 29.90 -19.97
N ASP A 81 -10.07 31.04 -19.30
CA ASP A 81 -10.59 31.10 -17.94
C ASP A 81 -11.91 30.31 -17.86
N TRP A 82 -11.83 29.10 -17.29
CA TRP A 82 -12.98 28.24 -17.08
C TRP A 82 -13.86 28.90 -16.02
N GLU A 83 -15.00 29.48 -16.43
CA GLU A 83 -16.02 29.94 -15.49
C GLU A 83 -16.81 28.72 -14.98
N TRP A 84 -16.75 28.50 -13.66
CA TRP A 84 -17.48 27.45 -12.95
C TRP A 84 -18.86 27.92 -12.49
#